data_AF-A0A249P4L0-F1
#
_entry.id   AF-A0A249P4L0-F1
#
_cell.length_a   1.000
_cell.length_b   1.000
_cell.length_c   1.000
_cell.angle_alpha   90.00
_cell.angle_beta   90.00
_cell.angle_gamma   90.00
#
_symmetry.space_group_name_H-M   'P 1'
#
loop_
_entity.id
_entity.type
_entity.pdbx_description
1 polymer ?
#
loop_
_entity_poly.entity_id
_entity_poly.type
_entity_poly.pdbx_seq_one_letter_code
_entity_poly.pdbx_strand_id
1 'polypeptide(L)'
;MSLEAMMERHIAALSATSDAVREWDERRAAGGVSNVVYANALLEVTKEEEAARLRIVEHQPRDDRESRLKLTYLAAYLFATRGALKDEEMAAVMLAADP
;
A
#
# COMPACT_ATOMS: atom_id res chain seq x y z
N MET A 1 3.38 9.76 -13.97
CA MET A 1 4.31 9.92 -12.83
C MET A 1 5.44 8.91 -13.01
N SER A 2 6.67 9.18 -12.55
CA SER A 2 7.72 8.14 -12.56
C SER A 2 7.39 7.06 -11.53
N LEU A 3 7.92 5.85 -11.72
CA LEU A 3 7.76 4.76 -10.75
C LEU A 3 8.27 5.15 -9.35
N GLU A 4 9.42 5.82 -9.27
CA GLU A 4 9.99 6.30 -8.00
C GLU A 4 9.05 7.27 -7.27
N ALA A 5 8.44 8.23 -7.98
CA ALA A 5 7.48 9.14 -7.37
C ALA A 5 6.18 8.44 -6.93
N MET A 6 5.77 7.36 -7.61
CA MET A 6 4.68 6.50 -7.13
C MET A 6 5.04 5.76 -5.85
N MET A 7 6.27 5.22 -5.76
CA MET A 7 6.79 4.57 -4.56
C MET A 7 6.88 5.54 -3.37
N GLU A 8 7.39 6.76 -3.58
CA GLU A 8 7.47 7.80 -2.55
C GLU A 8 6.07 8.17 -2.03
N ARG A 9 5.11 8.37 -2.93
CA ARG A 9 3.72 8.65 -2.54
C ARG A 9 3.11 7.50 -1.74
N HIS A 10 3.36 6.25 -2.14
CA HIS A 10 2.88 5.08 -1.43
C HIS A 10 3.51 4.95 -0.03
N ILE A 11 4.82 5.20 0.12
CA ILE A 11 5.48 5.26 1.44
C ILE A 11 4.83 6.33 2.31
N ALA A 12 4.62 7.53 1.78
CA ALA A 12 3.99 8.61 2.53
C ALA A 12 2.55 8.25 2.96
N ALA A 13 1.78 7.61 2.09
CA ALA A 13 0.43 7.13 2.41
C ALA A 13 0.45 6.02 3.49
N LEU A 14 1.43 5.12 3.43
CA LEU A 14 1.62 4.07 4.44
C LEU A 14 1.97 4.67 5.81
N SER A 15 2.87 5.65 5.85
CA SER A 15 3.18 6.39 7.09
C SER A 15 1.96 7.13 7.64
N ALA A 16 1.22 7.84 6.79
CA ALA A 16 0.00 8.53 7.20
C ALA A 16 -1.07 7.56 7.75
N THR A 17 -1.21 6.38 7.14
CA THR A 17 -2.10 5.32 7.63
C THR A 17 -1.66 4.85 9.02
N SER A 18 -0.36 4.57 9.21
CA SER A 18 0.17 4.14 10.50
C SER A 18 -0.03 5.18 11.60
N ASP A 19 0.16 6.47 11.30
CA ASP A 19 -0.07 7.55 12.26
C ASP A 19 -1.55 7.69 12.62
N ALA A 20 -2.43 7.61 11.61
CA ALA A 20 -3.87 7.69 11.85
C ALA A 20 -4.39 6.49 12.64
N VAL A 21 -3.91 5.27 12.37
CA VAL A 21 -4.24 4.07 13.15
C VAL A 21 -3.86 4.27 14.61
N ARG A 22 -2.63 4.74 14.89
CA ARG A 22 -2.15 5.02 16.24
C ARG A 22 -3.05 6.03 16.97
N GLU A 23 -3.42 7.12 16.30
CA GLU A 23 -4.33 8.11 16.87
C GLU A 23 -5.72 7.52 17.20
N TRP A 24 -6.28 6.71 16.29
CA TRP A 24 -7.57 6.05 16.53
C TRP A 24 -7.51 5.00 17.64
N ASP A 25 -6.40 4.29 17.79
CA ASP A 25 -6.16 3.36 18.89
C ASP A 25 -6.12 4.09 20.24
N GLU A 26 -5.42 5.22 20.33
CA GLU A 26 -5.39 6.06 21.53
C GLU A 26 -6.80 6.57 21.89
N ARG A 27 -7.57 7.06 20.90
CA ARG A 27 -8.96 7.51 21.10
C ARG A 27 -9.89 6.38 21.55
N ARG A 28 -9.73 5.19 20.97
CA ARG A 28 -10.48 3.99 21.37
C ARG A 28 -10.14 3.59 22.81
N ALA A 29 -8.86 3.59 23.18
CA ALA A 29 -8.41 3.25 24.53
C ALA A 29 -8.97 4.22 25.59
N ALA A 30 -9.17 5.49 25.23
CA ALA A 30 -9.82 6.48 26.07
C ALA A 30 -11.35 6.27 26.25
N GLY A 31 -11.95 5.29 25.58
CA GLY A 31 -13.35 4.89 25.77
C GLY A 31 -14.40 5.72 25.02
N GLY A 32 -13.98 6.67 24.17
CA GLY A 32 -14.88 7.59 23.47
C GLY A 32 -15.35 7.15 22.08
N VAL A 33 -14.94 5.96 21.61
CA VAL A 33 -15.14 5.53 20.21
C VAL A 33 -15.80 4.15 20.16
N SER A 34 -16.94 4.05 19.47
CA SER A 34 -17.57 2.76 19.22
C SER A 34 -16.76 1.93 18.22
N ASN A 35 -16.89 0.60 18.29
CA ASN A 35 -16.17 -0.29 17.36
C ASN A 35 -16.53 -0.03 15.89
N VAL A 36 -17.77 0.37 15.59
CA VAL A 36 -18.21 0.70 14.22
C VAL A 36 -17.55 1.98 13.73
N VAL A 37 -17.46 3.02 14.57
CA VAL A 37 -16.79 4.28 14.22
C VAL A 37 -15.31 4.05 13.99
N TYR A 38 -14.66 3.28 14.86
CA TYR A 38 -13.26 2.92 14.68
C TYR A 38 -13.03 2.14 13.38
N ALA A 39 -13.84 1.12 13.08
CA ALA A 39 -13.67 0.32 11.88
C ALA A 39 -13.85 1.14 10.59
N ASN A 40 -14.85 2.02 10.56
CA ASN A 40 -15.06 2.93 9.43
C ASN A 40 -13.89 3.91 9.29
N ALA A 41 -13.38 4.44 10.40
CA ALA A 41 -12.21 5.32 10.36
C ALA A 41 -10.97 4.61 9.82
N LEU A 42 -10.72 3.36 10.24
CA LEU A 42 -9.65 2.53 9.69
C LEU A 42 -9.80 2.31 8.18
N LEU A 43 -11.02 2.00 7.72
CA LEU A 43 -11.29 1.80 6.30
C LEU A 43 -11.03 3.08 5.48
N GLU A 44 -11.41 4.25 6.00
CA GLU A 44 -11.16 5.52 5.31
C GLU A 44 -9.67 5.83 5.19
N VAL A 45 -8.88 5.61 6.25
CA VAL A 45 -7.44 5.97 6.23
C VAL A 45 -6.63 5.08 5.29
N THR A 46 -7.08 3.84 5.01
CA THR A 46 -6.37 2.92 4.11
C THR A 46 -6.63 3.21 2.63
N LYS A 47 -7.64 3.99 2.26
CA LYS A 47 -8.02 4.19 0.84
C LYS A 47 -6.93 4.82 -0.01
N GLU A 48 -6.22 5.82 0.53
CA GLU A 48 -5.15 6.48 -0.24
C GLU A 48 -3.92 5.59 -0.36
N GLU A 49 -3.59 4.79 0.67
CA GLU A 49 -2.54 3.77 0.57
C GLU A 49 -2.88 2.76 -0.50
N GLU A 50 -4.12 2.23 -0.50
CA GLU A 50 -4.57 1.26 -1.49
C GLU A 50 -4.53 1.85 -2.91
N ALA A 51 -5.02 3.08 -3.08
CA ALA A 51 -4.97 3.77 -4.37
C ALA A 51 -3.55 4.05 -4.84
N ALA A 52 -2.62 4.38 -3.94
CA ALA A 52 -1.21 4.57 -4.28
C ALA A 52 -0.52 3.25 -4.65
N ARG A 53 -0.84 2.18 -3.93
CA ARG A 53 -0.35 0.82 -4.19
C ARG A 53 -0.79 0.31 -5.55
N LEU A 54 -2.08 0.46 -5.89
CA LEU A 54 -2.63 0.06 -7.19
C LEU A 54 -1.92 0.75 -8.36
N ARG A 55 -1.60 2.05 -8.23
CA ARG A 55 -0.82 2.76 -9.27
C ARG A 55 0.55 2.14 -9.51
N ILE A 56 1.22 1.64 -8.48
CA ILE A 56 2.51 0.93 -8.62
C ILE A 56 2.29 -0.41 -9.31
N VAL A 57 1.27 -1.17 -8.90
CA VAL A 57 0.93 -2.48 -9.47
C VAL A 57 0.57 -2.37 -10.95
N GLU A 58 -0.20 -1.36 -11.34
CA GLU A 58 -0.62 -1.13 -12.72
C GLU A 58 0.45 -0.47 -13.60
N HIS A 59 1.49 0.12 -12.99
CA HIS A 59 2.56 0.78 -13.74
C HIS A 59 3.28 -0.20 -14.65
N GLN A 60 3.33 0.10 -15.95
CA GLN A 60 4.09 -0.67 -16.93
C GLN A 60 5.54 -0.15 -16.97
N PRO A 61 6.54 -0.95 -16.55
CA PRO A 61 7.93 -0.54 -16.60
C PRO A 61 8.41 -0.31 -18.04
N ARG A 62 9.33 0.64 -18.22
CA ARG A 62 9.88 1.00 -19.54
C ARG A 62 11.10 0.17 -19.93
N ASP A 63 11.81 -0.36 -18.95
CA ASP A 63 13.02 -1.15 -19.13
C ASP A 63 13.20 -2.17 -17.99
N ASP A 64 14.16 -3.09 -18.17
CA ASP A 64 14.47 -4.13 -17.19
C ASP A 64 14.86 -3.58 -15.81
N ARG A 65 15.48 -2.40 -15.78
CA ARG A 65 15.89 -1.75 -14.53
C ARG A 65 14.65 -1.33 -13.75
N GLU A 66 13.69 -0.70 -14.41
CA GLU A 66 12.42 -0.27 -13.83
C GLU A 66 11.55 -1.48 -13.43
N SER A 67 11.57 -2.56 -14.21
CA SER A 67 10.91 -3.83 -13.86
C SER A 67 11.46 -4.42 -12.57
N ARG A 68 12.79 -4.51 -12.45
CA ARG A 68 13.45 -5.01 -11.23
C ARG A 68 13.18 -4.10 -10.03
N LEU A 69 13.17 -2.79 -10.24
CA LEU A 69 12.86 -1.81 -9.18
C LEU A 69 11.44 -2.02 -8.65
N LYS A 70 10.44 -2.13 -9.54
CA LYS A 70 9.05 -2.41 -9.18
C LYS A 70 8.92 -3.70 -8.35
N LEU A 71 9.52 -4.78 -8.82
CA LEU A 71 9.47 -6.08 -8.13
C LEU A 71 10.16 -6.03 -6.76
N THR A 72 11.33 -5.40 -6.67
CA THR A 72 12.09 -5.26 -5.42
C THR A 72 11.27 -4.49 -4.38
N TYR A 73 10.62 -3.41 -4.81
CA TYR A 73 9.78 -2.62 -3.94
C TYR A 73 8.55 -3.38 -3.45
N LEU A 74 7.81 -4.06 -4.35
CA LEU A 74 6.64 -4.85 -3.97
C LEU A 74 7.02 -5.98 -3.01
N ALA A 75 8.13 -6.68 -3.26
CA ALA A 75 8.63 -7.69 -2.33
C ALA A 75 8.94 -7.07 -0.95
N ALA A 76 9.66 -5.95 -0.90
CA ALA A 76 9.98 -5.27 0.35
C ALA A 76 8.72 -4.84 1.12
N TYR A 77 7.72 -4.30 0.42
CA TYR A 77 6.43 -3.93 0.99
C TYR A 77 5.71 -5.14 1.63
N LEU A 78 5.64 -6.26 0.91
CA LEU A 78 4.96 -7.47 1.42
C LEU A 78 5.69 -8.04 2.64
N PHE A 79 7.03 -8.08 2.61
CA PHE A 79 7.81 -8.51 3.77
C PHE A 79 7.60 -7.59 4.99
N ALA A 80 7.57 -6.27 4.78
CA ALA A 80 7.41 -5.29 5.84
C ALA A 80 6.00 -5.33 6.46
N THR A 81 4.96 -5.47 5.65
CA THR A 81 3.57 -5.50 6.10
C THR A 81 3.12 -6.89 6.55
N ARG A 82 3.91 -7.94 6.27
CA ARG A 82 3.47 -9.35 6.32
C ARG A 82 2.18 -9.59 5.51
N GLY A 83 1.91 -8.72 4.55
CA GLY A 83 0.75 -8.79 3.68
C GLY A 83 0.95 -9.79 2.56
N ALA A 84 -0.17 -10.17 1.92
CA ALA A 84 -0.17 -10.86 0.64
C ALA A 84 -0.70 -9.89 -0.44
N LEU A 85 -0.24 -10.05 -1.68
CA LEU A 85 -0.91 -9.43 -2.82
C LEU A 85 -2.29 -10.07 -2.99
N LYS A 86 -3.26 -9.28 -3.45
CA LYS A 86 -4.53 -9.81 -3.96
C LYS A 86 -4.26 -10.64 -5.22
N ASP A 87 -5.19 -11.53 -5.57
CA ASP A 87 -5.03 -12.41 -6.73
C ASP A 87 -4.86 -11.61 -8.04
N GLU A 88 -5.57 -10.49 -8.20
CA GLU A 88 -5.43 -9.63 -9.38
C GLU A 88 -4.06 -8.93 -9.43
N GLU A 89 -3.53 -8.55 -8.27
CA GLU A 89 -2.23 -7.89 -8.15
C GLU A 89 -1.08 -8.88 -8.41
N MET A 90 -1.23 -10.12 -7.93
CA MET A 90 -0.31 -11.21 -8.24
C MET A 90 -0.32 -11.53 -9.74
N ALA A 91 -1.50 -11.61 -10.36
CA ALA A 91 -1.62 -11.84 -11.80
C ALA A 91 -0.93 -10.73 -12.63
N ALA A 92 -1.11 -9.47 -12.24
CA ALA A 92 -0.45 -8.34 -12.89
C ALA A 92 1.09 -8.39 -12.77
N VAL A 93 1.61 -8.83 -11.61
CA VAL A 93 3.05 -9.03 -11.39
C VAL A 93 3.60 -10.16 -12.27
N MET A 94 2.88 -11.27 -12.38
CA MET A 94 3.31 -12.42 -13.18
C MET A 94 3.32 -12.12 -14.68
N LEU A 95 2.33 -11.37 -15.19
CA LEU A 95 2.29 -10.94 -16.60
C LEU A 95 3.47 -10.03 -16.97
N ALA A 96 4.00 -9.26 -16.03
CA ALA A 96 5.16 -8.40 -16.25
C ALA A 96 6.51 -9.13 -16.12
N ALA A 97 6.49 -10.40 -15.68
CA ALA A 97 7.68 -11.22 -15.43
C ALA A 97 7.89 -12.33 -16.48
N ASP A 98 6.94 -12.52 -17.41
CA ASP A 98 7.13 -13.40 -18.57
C ASP A 98 8.09 -12.74 -19.59
N PRO A 99 9.11 -13.48 -20.08
CA PRO A 99 10.15 -12.96 -20.98
C PRO A 99 9.67 -12.66 -22.41
#